data_AF-A0A1B6HWA6-F1
#
_entry.id   AF-A0A1B6HWA6-F1
#
_cell.length_a   1.000
_cell.length_b   1.000
_cell.length_c   1.000
_cell.angle_alpha   90.00
_cell.angle_beta   90.00
_cell.angle_gamma   90.00
#
_symmetry.space_group_name_H-M   'P 1'
#
loop_
_entity.id
_entity.type
_entity.pdbx_description
1 polymer ?
#
loop_
_entity_poly.entity_id
_entity_poly.type
_entity_poly.pdbx_seq_one_letter_code
_entity_poly.pdbx_strand_id
1 'polypeptide(L)'
;GQGDFSELFLGHGEWTRGCLADVVYNGVNVLQRARQRIAKSDAQSITWNCAAEFDASVEQDISFVEEGAYMALPNIINRTGVRWEMEIKTSFAQGVLLYSSG
;
A
#
# COMPACT_ATOMS: atom_id res chain seq x y z
N GLY A 1 7.95 -3.34 -16.57
CA GLY A 1 8.50 -4.57 -15.96
C GLY A 1 9.95 -4.68 -16.34
N GLN A 2 10.84 -4.79 -15.37
CA GLN A 2 12.29 -4.73 -15.60
C GLN A 2 12.92 -6.04 -16.12
N GLY A 3 12.12 -7.07 -16.48
CA GLY A 3 12.65 -8.25 -17.18
C GLY A 3 13.69 -9.02 -16.36
N ASP A 4 14.83 -9.34 -16.99
CA ASP A 4 15.93 -10.17 -16.45
C ASP A 4 17.08 -9.32 -15.88
N PHE A 5 16.77 -8.17 -15.28
CA PHE A 5 17.77 -7.32 -14.64
C PHE A 5 18.09 -7.83 -13.24
N SER A 6 19.37 -8.14 -12.99
CA SER A 6 19.86 -8.60 -11.70
C SER A 6 20.02 -7.46 -10.69
N GLU A 7 19.65 -7.77 -9.45
CA GLU A 7 19.28 -6.89 -8.33
C GLU A 7 20.30 -5.84 -7.86
N LEU A 8 21.50 -5.78 -8.44
CA LEU A 8 22.63 -5.02 -7.89
C LEU A 8 22.44 -3.49 -7.87
N PHE A 9 21.45 -2.96 -8.60
CA PHE A 9 21.21 -1.51 -8.71
C PHE A 9 19.78 -1.08 -8.34
N LEU A 10 18.97 -1.97 -7.77
CA LEU A 10 17.53 -1.73 -7.57
C LEU A 10 17.13 -1.32 -6.16
N GLY A 11 18.10 -1.08 -5.27
CA GLY A 11 17.86 -0.67 -3.87
C GLY A 11 17.13 0.66 -3.67
N HIS A 12 16.79 1.38 -4.76
CA HIS A 12 16.08 2.66 -4.74
C HIS A 12 14.77 2.66 -5.54
N GLY A 13 14.29 1.50 -6.00
CA GLY A 13 12.99 1.41 -6.65
C GLY A 13 11.86 1.50 -5.62
N GLU A 14 10.97 2.47 -5.78
CA GLU A 14 9.72 2.48 -5.00
C GLU A 14 8.81 1.35 -5.49
N TRP A 15 8.42 0.47 -4.58
CA TRP A 15 7.44 -0.58 -4.84
C TRP A 15 6.04 0.01 -4.88
N THR A 16 5.25 -0.37 -5.87
CA THR A 16 3.85 0.05 -5.95
C THR A 16 3.03 -0.65 -4.86
N ARG A 17 2.43 0.13 -3.96
CA ARG A 17 1.43 -0.36 -2.99
C ARG A 17 0.06 0.16 -3.41
N GLY A 18 -0.76 -0.72 -3.98
CA GLY A 18 -2.08 -0.37 -4.49
C GLY A 18 -2.60 -1.42 -5.46
N CYS A 19 -3.61 -1.05 -6.23
CA CYS A 19 -4.24 -1.94 -7.21
C CYS A 19 -3.81 -1.63 -8.63
N LEU A 20 -3.70 -2.67 -9.45
CA LEU A 20 -3.31 -2.58 -10.84
C LEU A 20 -4.24 -3.48 -11.67
N ALA A 21 -4.86 -2.92 -12.70
CA ALA A 21 -5.77 -3.61 -13.61
C ALA A 21 -5.43 -3.31 -15.07
N ASP A 22 -5.91 -4.16 -15.97
CA ASP A 22 -5.88 -3.96 -17.43
C ASP A 22 -4.50 -3.66 -18.04
N VAL A 23 -3.44 -4.26 -17.46
CA VAL A 23 -2.08 -4.07 -17.96
C VAL A 23 -1.86 -4.92 -19.20
N VAL A 24 -1.63 -4.24 -20.32
CA VAL A 24 -1.31 -4.86 -21.61
C VAL A 24 0.08 -4.42 -22.07
N TYR A 25 0.89 -5.39 -22.47
CA TYR A 25 2.19 -5.15 -23.08
C TYR A 25 2.28 -5.93 -24.40
N ASN A 26 2.51 -5.24 -25.52
CA ASN A 26 2.56 -5.86 -26.85
C ASN A 26 1.36 -6.78 -27.16
N GLY A 27 0.14 -6.32 -26.82
CA GLY A 27 -1.09 -7.09 -27.01
C GLY A 27 -1.29 -8.27 -26.04
N VAL A 28 -0.40 -8.44 -25.07
CA VAL A 28 -0.48 -9.50 -24.06
C VAL A 28 -0.99 -8.93 -22.74
N ASN A 29 -2.04 -9.54 -22.18
CA ASN A 29 -2.44 -9.29 -20.80
C ASN A 29 -1.41 -9.91 -19.83
N VAL A 30 -0.57 -9.05 -19.24
CA VAL A 30 0.56 -9.51 -18.43
C VAL A 30 0.11 -10.04 -17.07
N LEU A 31 -0.95 -9.47 -16.50
CA LEU A 31 -1.51 -9.91 -15.20
C LEU A 31 -2.13 -11.29 -15.32
N GLN A 32 -2.85 -11.56 -16.42
CA GLN A 32 -3.42 -12.88 -16.68
C GLN A 32 -2.32 -13.95 -16.86
N ARG A 33 -1.24 -13.63 -17.57
CA ARG A 33 -0.09 -14.56 -17.69
C ARG A 33 0.58 -14.83 -16.36
N ALA A 34 0.82 -13.79 -15.56
CA ALA A 34 1.37 -13.91 -14.20
C ALA A 34 0.49 -14.79 -13.31
N ARG A 35 -0.84 -14.62 -13.38
CA ARG A 35 -1.82 -15.46 -12.65
C ARG A 35 -1.76 -16.92 -13.05
N GLN A 36 -1.56 -17.19 -14.34
CA GLN A 36 -1.47 -18.53 -14.89
C GLN A 36 -0.06 -19.14 -14.81
N ARG A 37 0.93 -18.42 -14.28
CA ARG A 37 2.35 -18.83 -14.18
C ARG A 37 2.96 -19.26 -15.53
N ILE A 38 2.59 -18.57 -16.61
CA ILE A 38 3.04 -18.90 -17.97
C ILE A 38 4.39 -18.23 -18.28
N ALA A 39 5.27 -18.93 -19.02
CA ALA A 39 6.49 -18.37 -19.60
C ALA A 39 7.41 -17.66 -18.59
N LYS A 40 7.72 -18.35 -17.47
CA LYS A 40 8.56 -17.86 -16.36
C LYS A 40 8.02 -16.63 -15.62
N SER A 41 6.71 -16.37 -15.68
CA SER A 41 6.11 -15.33 -14.86
C SER A 41 6.02 -15.76 -13.39
N ASP A 42 6.36 -14.87 -12.48
CA ASP A 42 6.18 -15.06 -11.04
C ASP A 42 5.39 -13.90 -10.41
N ALA A 43 4.70 -14.21 -9.32
CA ALA A 43 3.86 -13.28 -8.59
C ALA A 43 4.05 -13.51 -7.08
N GLN A 44 4.53 -12.49 -6.39
CA GLN A 44 4.88 -12.53 -4.97
C GLN A 44 4.20 -11.38 -4.24
N SER A 45 3.72 -11.63 -3.02
CA SER A 45 3.11 -10.61 -2.15
C SER A 45 1.96 -9.82 -2.79
N ILE A 46 1.13 -10.49 -3.60
CA ILE A 46 -0.08 -9.90 -4.21
C ILE A 46 -1.33 -10.71 -3.91
N THR A 47 -2.48 -10.05 -4.03
CA THR A 47 -3.79 -10.69 -4.13
C THR A 47 -4.39 -10.41 -5.52
N TRP A 48 -5.24 -11.31 -6.03
CA TRP A 48 -5.87 -11.16 -7.36
C TRP A 48 -7.16 -10.35 -7.35
N ASN A 49 -7.46 -9.71 -6.22
CA ASN A 49 -8.52 -8.76 -6.00
C ASN A 49 -7.90 -7.45 -5.46
N CYS A 50 -8.58 -6.33 -5.72
CA CYS A 50 -8.25 -5.08 -5.06
C CYS A 50 -8.81 -5.11 -3.63
N ALA A 51 -7.99 -4.74 -2.66
CA ALA A 51 -8.41 -4.65 -1.27
C ALA A 51 -9.10 -3.30 -1.03
N ALA A 52 -10.11 -3.27 -0.17
CA ALA A 52 -10.98 -2.11 0.02
C ALA A 52 -10.21 -0.87 0.49
N GLU A 53 -9.09 -1.04 1.20
CA GLU A 53 -8.22 0.06 1.62
C GLU A 53 -7.55 0.81 0.45
N PHE A 54 -7.46 0.20 -0.73
CA PHE A 54 -6.88 0.82 -1.93
C PHE A 54 -7.92 1.47 -2.84
N ASP A 55 -9.20 1.15 -2.65
CA ASP A 55 -10.33 1.82 -3.31
C ASP A 55 -10.99 2.89 -2.41
N ALA A 56 -10.60 2.97 -1.13
CA ALA A 56 -11.15 3.93 -0.18
C ALA A 56 -10.84 5.38 -0.59
N SER A 57 -11.85 6.24 -0.53
CA SER A 57 -11.69 7.68 -0.76
C SER A 57 -11.25 8.42 0.51
N VAL A 58 -10.89 9.70 0.37
CA VAL A 58 -10.45 10.52 1.51
C VAL A 58 -11.56 10.80 2.53
N GLU A 59 -12.81 10.59 2.13
CA GLU A 59 -14.00 10.74 2.98
C GLU A 59 -14.38 9.45 3.71
N GLN A 60 -13.69 8.34 3.43
CA GLN A 60 -14.00 7.05 4.03
C GLN A 60 -13.20 6.84 5.32
N ASP A 61 -13.92 6.55 6.40
CA ASP A 61 -13.31 6.25 7.70
C ASP A 61 -12.50 4.95 7.69
N ILE A 62 -11.41 4.92 8.45
CA ILE A 62 -10.59 3.73 8.68
C ILE A 62 -10.85 3.15 10.07
N SER A 63 -10.65 1.83 10.23
CA SER A 63 -10.84 1.13 11.51
C SER A 63 -9.60 0.33 11.90
N PHE A 64 -9.19 0.45 13.17
CA PHE A 64 -8.11 -0.33 13.76
C PHE A 64 -8.74 -1.40 14.66
N VAL A 65 -8.93 -2.60 14.12
CA VAL A 65 -9.68 -3.69 14.78
C VAL A 65 -8.80 -4.73 15.47
N GLU A 66 -7.58 -4.92 14.99
CA GLU A 66 -6.61 -5.87 15.55
C GLU A 66 -5.69 -5.19 16.57
N GLU A 67 -5.27 -5.96 17.58
CA GLU A 67 -4.30 -5.48 18.55
C GLU A 67 -2.97 -5.18 17.86
N GLY A 68 -2.43 -3.98 18.07
CA GLY A 68 -1.20 -3.53 17.44
C GLY A 68 -1.38 -3.04 15.99
N ALA A 69 -2.61 -2.94 15.47
CA ALA A 69 -2.84 -2.29 14.18
C ALA A 69 -2.43 -0.81 14.25
N TYR A 70 -1.58 -0.38 13.33
CA TYR A 70 -1.14 1.02 13.23
C TYR A 70 -1.01 1.44 11.77
N MET A 71 -1.04 2.75 11.55
CA MET A 71 -0.70 3.37 10.27
C MET A 71 0.52 4.26 10.46
N ALA A 72 1.53 4.07 9.61
CA ALA A 72 2.65 4.99 9.53
C ALA A 72 2.33 6.07 8.49
N LEU A 73 2.34 7.32 8.93
CA LEU A 73 2.23 8.46 8.03
C LEU A 73 3.63 8.85 7.57
N PRO A 74 3.84 9.10 6.26
CA PRO A 74 5.12 9.60 5.77
C PRO A 74 5.47 10.89 6.51
N ASN A 75 6.75 11.13 6.76
CA ASN A 75 7.19 12.16 7.69
C ASN A 75 6.81 13.57 7.19
N ILE A 76 5.66 14.10 7.63
CA ILE A 76 5.14 15.43 7.27
C ILE A 76 5.75 16.51 8.17
N ILE A 77 7.04 16.42 8.55
CA ILE A 77 7.69 17.48 9.32
C ILE A 77 7.94 18.66 8.38
N ASN A 78 6.89 19.46 8.20
CA ASN A 78 6.99 20.75 7.59
C ASN A 78 7.59 21.72 8.62
N ARG A 79 8.60 22.50 8.22
CA ARG A 79 9.31 23.44 9.11
C ARG A 79 8.40 24.53 9.72
N THR A 80 7.17 24.63 9.25
CA THR A 80 6.14 25.60 9.68
C THR A 80 5.16 25.03 10.71
N GLY A 81 5.34 23.79 11.16
CA GLY A 81 4.41 23.11 12.06
C GLY A 81 3.25 22.42 11.32
N VAL A 82 2.50 21.58 12.05
CA VAL A 82 1.39 20.77 11.52
C VAL A 82 0.22 20.85 12.51
N ARG A 83 -1.01 21.00 11.98
CA ARG A 83 -2.26 20.88 12.74
C ARG A 83 -2.95 19.57 12.34
N TRP A 84 -3.33 18.78 13.34
CA TRP A 84 -4.11 17.56 13.16
C TRP A 84 -5.54 17.80 13.62
N GLU A 85 -6.49 17.27 12.87
CA GLU A 85 -7.91 17.26 13.19
C GLU A 85 -8.44 15.85 12.90
N MET A 86 -9.14 15.26 13.85
CA MET A 86 -9.58 13.86 13.76
C MET A 86 -10.89 13.66 14.49
N GLU A 87 -11.74 12.80 13.93
CA GLU A 87 -12.96 12.30 14.57
C GLU A 87 -12.74 10.81 14.93
N ILE A 88 -13.10 10.42 16.15
CA ILE A 88 -12.79 9.10 16.68
C ILE A 88 -14.03 8.49 17.31
N LYS A 89 -14.30 7.23 16.94
CA LYS A 89 -15.31 6.40 17.58
C LYS A 89 -14.66 5.11 18.09
N THR A 90 -14.70 4.90 19.40
CA THR A 90 -14.11 3.71 20.04
C THR A 90 -14.91 3.30 21.27
N SER A 91 -14.90 2.01 21.59
CA SER A 91 -15.39 1.47 22.87
C SER A 91 -14.29 1.33 23.91
N PHE A 92 -13.03 1.50 23.53
CA PHE A 92 -11.89 1.38 24.44
C PHE A 92 -11.65 2.68 25.21
N ALA A 93 -11.38 2.55 26.50
CA ALA A 93 -11.12 3.70 27.37
C ALA A 93 -9.73 4.32 27.17
N GLN A 94 -8.78 3.57 26.60
CA GLN A 94 -7.38 3.99 26.44
C GLN A 94 -6.84 3.49 25.10
N GLY A 95 -5.97 4.29 24.48
CA GLY A 95 -5.31 3.97 23.22
C GLY A 95 -4.37 5.08 22.76
N VAL A 96 -3.46 4.76 21.84
CA VAL A 96 -2.57 5.73 21.20
C VAL A 96 -3.21 6.18 19.89
N LEU A 97 -3.38 7.50 19.72
CA LEU A 97 -3.97 8.09 18.52
C LEU A 97 -2.91 8.58 17.53
N LEU A 98 -1.86 9.23 18.04
CA LEU A 98 -0.72 9.71 17.26
C LEU A 98 0.53 9.54 18.10
N TYR A 99 1.59 9.02 17.48
CA TYR A 99 2.91 8.88 18.08
C TYR A 99 3.98 9.32 17.09
N SER A 100 4.95 10.09 17.59
CA SER A 100 6.15 10.47 16.87
C SER A 100 7.35 10.35 17.81
N SER A 101 8.45 9.79 17.34
CA SER A 101 9.67 9.63 18.11
C SER A 101 10.53 10.90 18.20
N GLY A 102 10.18 11.94 17.43
CA GLY A 102 11.00 13.14 17.24
C GLY A 102 11.99 13.02 16.09
#